data_AF-A0A351SNW4-F1
#
_entry.id   AF-A0A351SNW4-F1
#
_cell.length_a   1.000
_cell.length_b   1.000
_cell.length_c   1.000
_cell.angle_alpha   90.00
_cell.angle_beta   90.00
_cell.angle_gamma   90.00
#
_symmetry.space_group_name_H-M   'P 1'
#
loop_
_entity.id
_entity.type
_entity.pdbx_description
1 polymer ?
#
loop_
_entity_poly.entity_id
_entity_poly.type
_entity_poly.pdbx_seq_one_letter_code
_entity_poly.pdbx_strand_id
1 'polypeptide(L)'
;MKDTRNRRLVIATMFVVVVLVTIGGTFAYFLTTAGRNEEQKLTIKTGNLALTFEDNDNSLTGGIMIGESKEKLFIIRNTGAESVTTNMIWDGLV
;
A
#
# COMPACT_ATOMS: atom_id res chain seq x y z
N MET A 1 -62.94 35.10 -4.17
CA MET A 1 -61.84 34.93 -5.17
C MET A 1 -60.47 35.43 -4.71
N LYS A 2 -60.36 36.50 -3.88
CA LYS A 2 -59.06 37.04 -3.44
C LYS A 2 -58.30 36.11 -2.47
N ASP A 3 -59.02 35.43 -1.59
CA ASP A 3 -58.46 34.52 -0.57
C ASP A 3 -57.80 33.27 -1.16
N THR A 4 -58.45 32.62 -2.14
CA THR A 4 -57.91 31.44 -2.82
C THR A 4 -56.65 31.74 -3.64
N ARG A 5 -56.51 32.96 -4.17
CA ARG A 5 -55.31 33.41 -4.89
C ARG A 5 -54.14 33.64 -3.93
N ASN A 6 -54.39 34.24 -2.77
CA ASN A 6 -53.36 34.44 -1.73
C ASN A 6 -52.88 33.11 -1.15
N ARG A 7 -53.79 32.17 -0.89
CA ARG A 7 -53.44 30.82 -0.42
C ARG A 7 -52.55 30.06 -1.42
N ARG A 8 -52.85 30.14 -2.72
CA ARG A 8 -52.00 29.54 -3.77
C ARG A 8 -50.61 30.19 -3.84
N LEU A 9 -50.55 31.51 -3.64
CA LEU A 9 -49.30 32.26 -3.65
C LEU A 9 -48.41 31.86 -2.47
N VAL A 10 -48.97 31.74 -1.26
CA VAL A 10 -48.24 31.25 -0.07
C VAL A 10 -47.69 29.84 -0.28
N ILE A 11 -48.48 28.92 -0.85
CA ILE A 11 -48.03 27.55 -1.16
C ILE A 11 -46.89 27.57 -2.18
N ALA A 12 -47.00 28.39 -3.24
CA ALA A 12 -45.95 28.52 -4.24
C ALA A 12 -44.64 29.06 -3.64
N THR A 13 -44.72 30.08 -2.77
CA THR A 13 -43.55 30.62 -2.09
C THR A 13 -42.90 29.58 -1.16
N MET A 14 -43.70 28.79 -0.45
CA MET A 14 -43.19 27.72 0.42
C MET A 14 -42.43 26.66 -0.39
N PHE A 15 -42.94 26.26 -1.55
CA PHE A 15 -42.24 25.34 -2.45
C PHE A 15 -40.90 25.88 -2.93
N VAL A 16 -40.84 27.16 -3.31
CA VAL A 16 -39.60 27.81 -3.74
C VAL A 16 -38.56 27.81 -2.61
N VAL A 17 -38.98 28.13 -1.38
CA VAL A 17 -38.08 28.11 -0.22
C VAL A 17 -37.52 26.70 0.03
N VAL A 18 -38.38 25.67 -0.03
CA VAL A 18 -37.93 24.28 0.15
C VAL A 18 -36.86 23.91 -0.88
N VAL A 19 -37.10 24.22 -2.16
CA VAL A 19 -36.14 23.93 -3.25
C VAL A 19 -34.81 24.64 -3.04
N LEU A 20 -34.83 25.92 -2.65
CA LEU A 20 -33.61 26.69 -2.39
C LEU A 20 -32.79 26.11 -1.23
N VAL A 21 -33.47 25.65 -0.17
CA VAL A 21 -32.80 25.00 0.98
C VAL A 21 -32.16 23.67 0.58
N THR A 22 -32.82 22.84 -0.23
CA THR A 22 -32.23 21.56 -0.69
C THR A 22 -31.02 21.79 -1.58
N ILE A 23 -31.09 22.75 -2.50
CA ILE A 23 -29.95 23.09 -3.37
C ILE A 23 -28.77 23.59 -2.52
N GLY A 24 -29.02 24.55 -1.61
CA GLY A 24 -27.98 25.11 -0.76
C GLY A 24 -27.33 24.07 0.17
N GLY A 25 -28.13 23.21 0.79
CA GLY A 25 -27.64 22.14 1.66
C GLY A 25 -26.81 21.10 0.89
N THR A 26 -27.23 20.73 -0.31
CA THR A 26 -26.50 19.80 -1.18
C THR A 26 -25.16 20.40 -1.60
N PHE A 27 -25.14 21.67 -2.01
CA PHE A 27 -23.92 22.38 -2.40
C PHE A 27 -22.94 22.50 -1.22
N ALA A 28 -23.42 22.83 -0.03
CA ALA A 28 -22.61 22.88 1.18
C ALA A 28 -22.03 21.50 1.57
N TYR A 29 -22.84 20.44 1.50
CA TYR A 29 -22.39 19.07 1.75
C TYR A 29 -21.26 18.65 0.81
N PHE A 30 -21.38 18.94 -0.48
CA PHE A 30 -20.32 18.62 -1.45
C PHE A 30 -19.10 19.52 -1.32
N LEU A 31 -19.24 20.81 -1.00
CA LEU A 31 -18.10 21.70 -0.75
C LEU A 31 -17.29 21.29 0.48
N THR A 32 -17.97 20.94 1.58
CA THR A 32 -17.30 20.45 2.79
C THR A 32 -16.60 19.10 2.58
N THR A 33 -17.12 18.28 1.66
CA THR A 33 -16.51 17.00 1.29
C THR A 33 -15.36 17.20 0.28
N ALA A 34 -15.47 18.12 -0.67
CA ALA A 34 -14.43 18.45 -1.64
C ALA A 34 -13.22 19.16 -1.01
N GLY A 35 -13.43 19.88 0.11
CA GLY A 35 -12.35 20.45 0.92
C GLY A 35 -11.64 19.44 1.81
N ARG A 36 -12.18 18.24 1.99
CA ARG A 36 -11.45 17.11 2.58
C ARG A 36 -10.55 16.52 1.51
N ASN A 37 -9.45 17.21 1.26
CA ASN A 37 -8.22 16.56 0.81
C ASN A 37 -7.72 15.66 1.95
N GLU A 38 -8.49 14.63 2.30
CA GLU A 38 -7.90 13.45 2.92
C GLU A 38 -7.06 12.85 1.80
N GLU A 39 -5.83 13.34 1.68
CA GLU A 39 -4.77 12.68 0.94
C GLU A 39 -4.92 11.21 1.28
N GLN A 40 -5.37 10.41 0.32
CA GLN A 40 -5.34 8.96 0.45
C GLN A 40 -3.86 8.61 0.57
N LYS A 41 -3.34 8.64 1.79
CA LYS A 41 -1.97 8.30 2.12
C LYS A 41 -1.85 6.80 1.95
N LEU A 42 -1.67 6.40 0.70
CA LEU A 42 -1.26 5.06 0.33
C LEU A 42 0.14 4.85 0.94
N THR A 43 0.16 4.35 2.17
CA THR A 43 1.40 4.01 2.86
C THR A 43 1.84 2.65 2.32
N ILE A 44 2.64 2.68 1.26
CA ILE A 44 3.30 1.49 0.74
C ILE A 44 4.46 1.17 1.68
N LYS A 45 4.28 0.19 2.57
CA LYS A 45 5.40 -0.41 3.31
C LYS A 45 6.11 -1.38 2.36
N THR A 46 7.15 -0.90 1.70
CA THR A 46 8.11 -1.78 1.01
C THR A 46 9.18 -2.17 2.03
N GLY A 47 9.20 -3.43 2.44
CA GLY A 47 10.28 -3.93 3.29
C GLY A 47 11.56 -4.14 2.48
N ASN A 48 12.72 -3.95 3.14
CA ASN A 48 14.01 -4.09 2.50
C ASN A 48 14.34 -5.58 2.29
N LEU A 49 14.69 -5.97 1.07
CA LEU A 49 15.13 -7.32 0.73
C LEU A 49 16.66 -7.34 0.71
N ALA A 50 17.28 -8.07 1.65
CA ALA A 50 18.73 -8.16 1.76
C ALA A 50 19.17 -9.55 2.22
N LEU A 51 20.05 -10.18 1.44
CA LEU A 51 20.70 -11.44 1.77
C LEU A 51 22.20 -11.19 1.87
N THR A 52 22.83 -11.70 2.92
CA THR A 52 24.29 -11.71 3.06
C THR A 52 24.80 -13.14 2.88
N PHE A 53 25.80 -13.28 2.03
CA PHE A 53 26.50 -14.54 1.77
C PHE A 53 27.86 -14.49 2.46
N GLU A 54 28.11 -15.42 3.37
CA GLU A 54 29.37 -15.51 4.11
C GLU A 54 30.05 -16.85 3.78
N ASP A 55 31.28 -16.75 3.30
CA ASP A 55 32.22 -17.86 3.23
C ASP A 55 32.91 -17.98 4.59
N ASN A 56 32.37 -18.85 5.44
CA ASN A 56 32.68 -18.86 6.86
C ASN A 56 33.85 -19.79 7.22
N ASP A 57 34.50 -20.44 6.24
CA ASP A 57 35.62 -21.33 6.49
C ASP A 57 36.59 -21.42 5.31
N ASN A 58 37.88 -21.46 5.63
CA ASN A 58 39.00 -21.65 4.71
C ASN A 58 39.26 -23.14 4.42
N SER A 59 38.32 -24.06 4.71
CA SER A 59 38.53 -25.52 4.62
C SER A 59 38.91 -26.05 3.23
N LEU A 60 38.56 -25.33 2.16
CA LEU A 60 38.86 -25.66 0.76
C LEU A 60 40.08 -24.90 0.19
N THR A 61 41.12 -24.64 1.00
CA THR A 61 42.29 -23.86 0.58
C THR A 61 43.49 -24.68 0.05
N GLY A 62 43.29 -25.95 -0.32
CA GLY A 62 44.36 -26.80 -0.86
C GLY A 62 43.85 -27.94 -1.74
N GLY A 63 44.76 -28.54 -2.52
CA GLY A 63 44.44 -29.71 -3.34
C GLY A 63 43.95 -30.87 -2.49
N ILE A 64 42.83 -31.47 -2.88
CA ILE A 64 42.26 -32.66 -2.25
C ILE A 64 42.97 -33.88 -2.83
N MET A 65 43.51 -34.76 -1.98
CA MET A 65 44.19 -35.97 -2.44
C MET A 65 43.19 -37.05 -2.87
N ILE A 66 43.63 -38.00 -3.70
CA ILE A 66 42.77 -39.11 -4.13
C ILE A 66 42.30 -39.91 -2.91
N GLY A 67 40.99 -40.03 -2.76
CA GLY A 67 40.33 -40.73 -1.64
C GLY A 67 40.02 -39.85 -0.43
N GLU A 68 40.41 -38.58 -0.45
CA GLU A 68 40.05 -37.60 0.58
C GLU A 68 38.71 -36.93 0.24
N SER A 69 37.93 -36.63 1.28
CA SER A 69 36.71 -35.81 1.17
C SER A 69 36.80 -34.66 2.16
N LYS A 70 36.33 -33.48 1.75
CA LYS A 70 36.26 -32.29 2.59
C LYS A 70 34.88 -31.67 2.53
N GLU A 71 34.44 -31.17 3.67
CA GLU A 71 33.18 -30.44 3.81
C GLU A 71 33.45 -28.93 3.95
N LYS A 72 32.53 -28.12 3.43
CA LYS A 72 32.54 -26.68 3.58
C LYS A 72 31.15 -26.15 3.92
N LEU A 73 31.10 -25.26 4.89
CA LEU A 73 29.88 -24.61 5.34
C LEU A 73 29.72 -23.25 4.66
N PHE A 74 28.55 -23.03 4.06
CA PHE A 74 28.13 -21.73 3.55
C PHE A 74 26.96 -21.21 4.38
N ILE A 75 26.99 -19.93 4.75
CA ILE A 75 25.92 -19.30 5.53
C ILE A 75 25.22 -18.27 4.65
N ILE A 76 23.90 -18.39 4.56
CA ILE A 76 23.01 -17.39 3.98
C ILE A 76 22.17 -16.80 5.10
N ARG A 77 22.23 -15.48 5.27
CA ARG A 77 21.44 -14.77 6.29
C ARG A 77 20.52 -13.76 5.63
N ASN A 78 19.23 -13.83 5.95
CA ASN A 78 18.29 -12.75 5.65
C ASN A 78 18.50 -11.62 6.66
N THR A 79 18.97 -10.48 6.18
CA THR A 79 19.15 -9.25 6.96
C THR A 79 18.11 -8.19 6.60
N GLY A 80 17.15 -8.55 5.75
CA GLY A 80 16.03 -7.72 5.34
C GLY A 80 14.89 -7.70 6.35
N ALA A 81 13.88 -6.89 6.04
CA ALA A 81 12.68 -6.73 6.87
C ALA A 81 11.56 -7.72 6.51
N GLU A 82 11.68 -8.42 5.39
CA GLU A 82 10.65 -9.31 4.84
C GLU A 82 11.18 -10.74 4.70
N SER A 83 10.27 -11.70 4.76
CA SER A 83 10.59 -13.11 4.51
C SER A 83 10.99 -13.32 3.04
N VAL A 84 12.04 -14.11 2.81
CA VAL A 84 12.58 -14.37 1.47
C VAL A 84 12.86 -15.85 1.28
N THR A 85 12.47 -16.36 0.13
CA THR A 85 12.91 -17.66 -0.38
C THR A 85 14.02 -17.42 -1.40
N THR A 86 15.12 -18.14 -1.28
CA THR A 86 16.25 -18.09 -2.23
C THR A 86 16.59 -19.50 -2.70
N ASN A 87 17.07 -19.62 -3.93
CA ASN A 87 17.61 -20.87 -4.47
C ASN A 87 19.13 -20.76 -4.60
N MET A 88 19.84 -21.84 -4.28
CA MET A 88 21.28 -21.95 -4.45
C MET A 88 21.55 -22.87 -5.63
N ILE A 89 22.24 -22.35 -6.65
CA ILE A 89 22.59 -23.10 -7.85
C ILE A 89 24.11 -23.23 -7.87
N TRP A 90 24.59 -24.47 -7.90
CA TRP A 90 25.99 -24.78 -8.13
C TRP A 90 26.19 -24.95 -9.63
N ASP A 91 26.99 -24.07 -10.24
CA ASP A 91 27.35 -24.15 -11.66
C ASP A 91 28.87 -24.28 -11.80
N GLY A 92 29.31 -25.10 -12.75
CA GLY A 92 30.73 -25.29 -13.05
C GLY A 92 31.57 -25.97 -11.97
N LEU A 93 30.99 -26.88 -11.16
CA LEU A 93 31.79 -27.78 -10.31
C LEU A 93 32.57 -28.75 -11.22
N VAL A 94 33.89 -28.61 -11.29
CA VAL A 94 34.82 -29.44 -12.07
C VAL A 94 35.86 -30.09 -11.15
#